data_AF-A0A7C3SM05-F1
#
_entry.id   AF-A0A7C3SM05-F1
#
_cell.length_a   1.000
_cell.length_b   1.000
_cell.length_c   1.000
_cell.angle_alpha   90.00
_cell.angle_beta   90.00
_cell.angle_gamma   90.00
#
_symmetry.space_group_name_H-M   'P 1'
#
loop_
_entity.id
_entity.type
_entity.pdbx_description
1 polymer ?
#
loop_
_entity_poly.entity_id
_entity_poly.type
_entity_poly.pdbx_seq_one_letter_code
_entity_poly.pdbx_strand_id
1 'polypeptide(L)'
;MEYEAVIGLEVHAQLLTKSKIFCGCSTAFGAPPNTQTCPVCLGMPGVLPVLNRKAVEFALKMALATNCRIAPESVFARKNYFYPDLPKGYQISQYEQPLAEHGYLDIVANGQRKRIGIARIHLEEDAGKLIHSETRPVSFVDFNRTGVPLIEIVSEPDLRTPEEAVEYLKGLRNILLYLEICDCNMEEGSLRCDANVSLRPVGTTALGTKTELKNMNSFRFVRQALEYEIRRQRALLADGREIVQETRLWDAAKGQTFSMRGKEEAHDYRYFPDPDLVPVKVEAEWLETLRRSLPELPMARAERFVSQYGLPEYDAEVLTGDKALADYFEACLQEFPQPKKVANWIMSELMRELKKEEAGIAAVKVTPQALGRLLALVDQGVISGKIAKAVFDEMMATGKDPQDIIRAKGLVLISDAGALENLAREILAAHPKEVADYRAGKTKVLSFFVGQMMKKTKGQANPQLANEIFRRLLS
;
A
#
# COMPACT_ATOMS: atom_id res chain seq x y z
N MET A 1 -35.93 12.91 5.36
CA MET A 1 -35.12 12.55 6.55
C MET A 1 -33.70 12.34 6.08
N GLU A 2 -32.71 12.93 6.75
CA GLU A 2 -31.30 12.72 6.39
C GLU A 2 -30.76 11.46 7.08
N TYR A 3 -29.99 10.67 6.33
CA TYR A 3 -29.40 9.42 6.80
C TYR A 3 -27.87 9.47 6.67
N GLU A 4 -27.18 9.02 7.72
CA GLU A 4 -25.74 8.77 7.69
C GLU A 4 -25.45 7.28 7.50
N ALA A 5 -24.31 6.99 6.85
CA ALA A 5 -23.84 5.62 6.69
C ALA A 5 -22.99 5.20 7.89
N VAL A 6 -23.13 3.95 8.29
CA VAL A 6 -22.30 3.28 9.27
C VAL A 6 -21.69 2.06 8.60
N ILE A 7 -20.37 2.06 8.51
CA ILE A 7 -19.60 1.05 7.78
C ILE A 7 -18.67 0.34 8.76
N GLY A 8 -18.58 -0.98 8.63
CA GLY A 8 -17.57 -1.81 9.28
C GLY A 8 -16.92 -2.73 8.26
N LEU A 9 -15.64 -3.04 8.42
CA LEU A 9 -14.88 -3.86 7.48
C LEU A 9 -14.35 -5.11 8.17
N GLU A 10 -14.38 -6.21 7.43
CA GLU A 10 -13.81 -7.50 7.82
C GLU A 10 -12.70 -7.83 6.84
N VAL A 11 -11.46 -7.73 7.30
CA VAL A 11 -10.27 -7.81 6.45
C VAL A 11 -9.52 -9.09 6.76
N HIS A 12 -9.33 -9.94 5.74
CA HIS A 12 -8.54 -11.15 5.86
C HIS A 12 -7.17 -10.93 5.20
N ALA A 13 -6.10 -11.20 5.95
CA ALA A 13 -4.72 -11.10 5.46
C ALA A 13 -4.01 -12.46 5.57
N GLN A 14 -3.52 -12.96 4.43
CA GLN A 14 -2.76 -14.20 4.33
C GLN A 14 -1.33 -13.98 4.80
N LEU A 15 -0.92 -14.76 5.79
CA LEU A 15 0.37 -14.59 6.43
C LEU A 15 1.51 -15.25 5.63
N LEU A 16 2.60 -14.52 5.41
CA LEU A 16 3.83 -14.94 4.70
C LEU A 16 4.71 -15.91 5.51
N THR A 17 4.08 -16.89 6.14
CA THR A 17 4.78 -17.99 6.81
C THR A 17 5.29 -19.01 5.79
N LYS A 18 6.33 -19.78 6.12
CA LYS A 18 6.85 -20.85 5.24
C LYS A 18 5.98 -22.11 5.23
N SER A 19 5.29 -22.37 6.33
CA SER A 19 4.46 -23.55 6.53
C SER A 19 3.03 -23.14 6.91
N LYS A 20 2.07 -24.01 6.61
CA LYS A 20 0.65 -23.85 6.97
C LYS A 20 0.42 -23.66 8.47
N ILE A 21 -0.78 -23.21 8.86
CA ILE A 21 -1.08 -22.84 10.26
C ILE A 21 -1.13 -24.06 11.17
N PHE A 22 -1.53 -25.22 10.65
CA PHE A 22 -1.74 -26.43 11.43
C PHE A 22 -0.94 -27.66 10.95
N CYS A 23 -0.07 -27.50 9.95
CA CYS A 23 0.77 -28.58 9.41
C CYS A 23 2.05 -28.07 8.73
N GLY A 24 2.94 -28.98 8.33
CA GLY A 24 4.24 -28.67 7.73
C GLY A 24 4.26 -28.37 6.22
N CYS A 25 3.11 -28.36 5.54
CA CYS A 25 3.05 -28.08 4.10
C CYS A 25 3.46 -26.64 3.78
N SER A 26 3.98 -26.44 2.56
CA SER A 26 4.29 -25.10 2.04
C SER A 26 3.03 -24.25 1.85
N THR A 27 3.24 -22.94 1.82
CA THR A 27 2.27 -21.86 1.55
C THR A 27 2.57 -21.13 0.23
N ALA A 28 3.59 -21.57 -0.53
CA ALA A 28 4.07 -20.87 -1.71
C ALA A 28 3.02 -20.84 -2.82
N PHE A 29 2.75 -19.65 -3.35
CA PHE A 29 1.80 -19.46 -4.44
C PHE A 29 2.30 -20.06 -5.78
N GLY A 30 1.36 -20.38 -6.69
CA GLY A 30 1.67 -20.79 -8.07
C GLY A 30 2.04 -22.27 -8.27
N ALA A 31 2.00 -23.10 -7.23
CA ALA A 31 2.25 -24.53 -7.38
C ALA A 31 1.13 -25.26 -8.15
N PRO A 32 1.42 -26.38 -8.85
CA PRO A 32 0.39 -27.18 -9.52
C PRO A 32 -0.69 -27.65 -8.53
N PRO A 33 -1.95 -27.82 -8.96
CA PRO A 33 -3.07 -28.15 -8.07
C PRO A 33 -2.80 -29.35 -7.17
N ASN A 34 -3.19 -29.25 -5.90
CA ASN A 34 -3.09 -30.31 -4.88
C ASN A 34 -1.67 -30.86 -4.59
N THR A 35 -0.60 -30.16 -4.97
CA THR A 35 0.79 -30.58 -4.68
C THR A 35 1.31 -30.14 -3.30
N GLN A 36 0.66 -29.16 -2.67
CA GLN A 36 1.03 -28.64 -1.35
C GLN A 36 0.05 -29.12 -0.27
N THR A 37 -0.21 -30.41 -0.24
CA THR A 37 -1.21 -31.02 0.65
C THR A 37 -0.61 -32.13 1.52
N CYS A 38 -1.28 -32.46 2.62
CA CYS A 38 -0.93 -33.56 3.52
C CYS A 38 -2.21 -34.07 4.21
N PRO A 39 -2.15 -35.22 4.91
CA PRO A 39 -3.32 -35.75 5.62
C PRO A 39 -4.00 -34.75 6.56
N VAL A 40 -3.22 -33.91 7.26
CA VAL A 40 -3.75 -32.93 8.23
C VAL A 40 -4.61 -31.86 7.54
N CYS A 41 -4.07 -31.17 6.52
CA CYS A 41 -4.83 -30.11 5.85
C CYS A 41 -5.95 -30.66 4.97
N LEU A 42 -5.88 -31.93 4.56
CA LEU A 42 -6.96 -32.64 3.87
C LEU A 42 -8.00 -33.24 4.82
N GLY A 43 -7.86 -33.08 6.15
CA GLY A 43 -8.83 -33.60 7.11
C GLY A 43 -8.99 -35.12 7.08
N MET A 44 -7.92 -35.86 6.80
CA MET A 44 -7.98 -37.32 6.77
C MET A 44 -8.30 -37.91 8.16
N PRO A 45 -8.92 -39.10 8.25
CA PRO A 45 -9.22 -39.71 9.55
C PRO A 45 -7.98 -39.88 10.43
N GLY A 46 -8.08 -39.49 11.70
CA GLY A 46 -7.03 -39.67 12.71
C GLY A 46 -5.93 -38.60 12.76
N VAL A 47 -6.06 -37.52 11.98
CA VAL A 47 -5.09 -36.41 11.97
C VAL A 47 -5.38 -35.39 13.07
N LEU A 48 -4.34 -34.68 13.51
CA LEU A 48 -4.45 -33.59 14.50
C LEU A 48 -3.75 -32.32 14.01
N PRO A 49 -4.30 -31.13 14.28
CA PRO A 49 -3.66 -29.85 13.97
C PRO A 49 -2.48 -29.56 14.92
N VAL A 50 -1.43 -28.94 14.39
CA VAL A 50 -0.30 -28.43 15.21
C VAL A 50 -0.05 -26.97 14.88
N LEU A 51 -0.33 -26.08 15.84
CA LEU A 51 -0.27 -24.63 15.64
C LEU A 51 1.13 -24.13 15.28
N ASN A 52 1.19 -23.32 14.22
CA ASN A 52 2.39 -22.67 13.75
C ASN A 52 2.74 -21.44 14.61
N ARG A 53 3.86 -21.52 15.35
CA ARG A 53 4.38 -20.43 16.18
C ARG A 53 4.60 -19.13 15.41
N LYS A 54 5.03 -19.20 14.14
CA LYS A 54 5.28 -18.00 13.31
C LYS A 54 3.99 -17.28 12.94
N ALA A 55 2.90 -18.01 12.73
CA ALA A 55 1.58 -17.41 12.49
C ALA A 55 1.12 -16.60 13.70
N VAL A 56 1.30 -17.14 14.92
CA VAL A 56 1.02 -16.43 16.17
C VAL A 56 1.91 -15.19 16.31
N GLU A 57 3.21 -15.31 16.01
CA GLU A 57 4.14 -14.17 16.03
C GLU A 57 3.67 -13.02 15.13
N PHE A 58 3.25 -13.33 13.90
CA PHE A 58 2.77 -12.33 12.94
C PHE A 58 1.46 -11.68 13.38
N ALA A 59 0.52 -12.46 13.92
CA ALA A 59 -0.72 -11.93 14.47
C ALA A 59 -0.47 -11.02 15.68
N LEU A 60 0.48 -11.37 16.56
CA LEU A 60 0.89 -10.53 17.69
C LEU A 60 1.56 -9.23 17.23
N LYS A 61 2.40 -9.27 16.19
CA LYS A 61 2.99 -8.07 15.59
C LYS A 61 1.91 -7.13 15.05
N MET A 62 0.91 -7.68 14.35
CA MET A 62 -0.21 -6.88 13.86
C MET A 62 -1.00 -6.26 15.01
N ALA A 63 -1.34 -7.06 16.03
CA ALA A 63 -2.04 -6.59 17.22
C ALA A 63 -1.30 -5.45 17.95
N LEU A 64 0.01 -5.58 18.13
CA LEU A 64 0.84 -4.52 18.70
C LEU A 64 0.85 -3.26 17.83
N ALA A 65 1.03 -3.42 16.51
CA ALA A 65 1.09 -2.31 15.57
C ALA A 65 -0.23 -1.52 15.48
N THR A 66 -1.36 -2.17 15.76
CA THR A 66 -2.68 -1.54 15.83
C THR A 66 -3.16 -1.28 17.25
N ASN A 67 -2.25 -1.26 18.22
CA ASN A 67 -2.53 -0.91 19.61
C ASN A 67 -3.62 -1.76 20.27
N CYS A 68 -3.84 -3.00 19.80
CA CYS A 68 -4.79 -3.91 20.40
C CYS A 68 -4.31 -4.38 21.79
N ARG A 69 -5.27 -4.64 22.68
CA ARG A 69 -5.04 -5.40 23.89
C ARG A 69 -4.93 -6.88 23.53
N ILE A 70 -3.77 -7.47 23.78
CA ILE A 70 -3.53 -8.90 23.56
C ILE A 70 -4.12 -9.69 24.72
N ALA A 71 -4.83 -10.77 24.39
CA ALA A 71 -5.44 -11.65 25.38
C ALA A 71 -4.34 -12.45 26.13
N PRO A 72 -4.43 -12.59 27.46
CA PRO A 72 -3.48 -13.40 28.22
C PRO A 72 -3.58 -14.89 27.86
N GLU A 73 -4.77 -15.32 27.46
CA GLU A 73 -5.09 -16.66 26.98
C GLU A 73 -6.03 -16.52 25.78
N SER A 74 -5.80 -17.34 24.75
CA SER A 74 -6.60 -17.35 23.53
C SER A 74 -6.91 -18.78 23.11
N VAL A 75 -8.14 -19.03 22.68
CA VAL A 75 -8.67 -20.37 22.42
C VAL A 75 -9.15 -20.50 20.98
N PHE A 76 -8.65 -21.51 20.27
CA PHE A 76 -9.16 -21.86 18.95
C PHE A 76 -10.52 -22.53 19.07
N ALA A 77 -11.36 -22.30 18.07
CA ALA A 77 -12.71 -22.84 17.97
C ALA A 77 -12.96 -23.39 16.56
N ARG A 78 -13.90 -24.32 16.45
CA ARG A 78 -14.35 -24.86 15.16
C ARG A 78 -15.56 -24.09 14.66
N LYS A 79 -15.43 -23.46 13.49
CA LYS A 79 -16.52 -22.89 12.70
C LYS A 79 -17.04 -23.97 11.75
N ASN A 80 -18.17 -24.58 12.07
CA ASN A 80 -18.68 -25.75 11.34
C ASN A 80 -19.55 -25.32 10.16
N TYR A 81 -19.11 -25.64 8.94
CA TYR A 81 -19.89 -25.48 7.71
C TYR A 81 -19.39 -26.44 6.64
N PHE A 82 -20.29 -26.87 5.76
CA PHE A 82 -19.94 -27.80 4.69
C PHE A 82 -19.77 -27.04 3.39
N TYR A 83 -18.55 -27.08 2.85
CA TYR A 83 -18.27 -26.57 1.52
C TYR A 83 -17.13 -27.39 0.88
N PRO A 84 -17.14 -27.64 -0.44
CA PRO A 84 -16.18 -28.58 -1.06
C PRO A 84 -14.70 -28.19 -0.92
N ASP A 85 -14.38 -26.90 -0.74
CA ASP A 85 -13.02 -26.41 -0.52
C ASP A 85 -12.54 -26.50 0.94
N LEU A 86 -13.41 -26.95 1.85
CA LEU A 86 -13.14 -27.10 3.27
C LEU A 86 -13.21 -28.59 3.66
N PRO A 87 -12.11 -29.34 3.51
CA PRO A 87 -12.14 -30.79 3.58
C PRO A 87 -12.46 -31.35 4.98
N LYS A 88 -12.23 -30.58 6.04
CA LYS A 88 -12.53 -30.98 7.43
C LYS A 88 -14.02 -30.89 7.79
N GLY A 89 -14.84 -30.19 6.99
CA GLY A 89 -16.23 -29.84 7.36
C GLY A 89 -16.33 -28.80 8.49
N TYR A 90 -15.19 -28.25 8.92
CA TYR A 90 -15.08 -27.11 9.81
C TYR A 90 -13.78 -26.36 9.54
N GLN A 91 -13.78 -25.06 9.81
CA GLN A 91 -12.61 -24.19 9.77
C GLN A 91 -12.17 -23.94 11.20
N ILE A 92 -10.88 -24.14 11.49
CA ILE A 92 -10.30 -23.74 12.77
C ILE A 92 -10.06 -22.23 12.74
N SER A 93 -10.73 -21.51 13.64
CA SER A 93 -10.68 -20.05 13.79
C SER A 93 -10.66 -19.70 15.29
N GLN A 94 -10.93 -18.47 15.69
CA GLN A 94 -11.12 -18.08 17.09
C GLN A 94 -12.42 -17.31 17.23
N TYR A 95 -13.22 -17.60 18.26
CA TYR A 95 -14.54 -17.00 18.44
C TYR A 95 -14.62 -16.18 19.73
N GLU A 96 -14.85 -16.80 20.88
CA GLU A 96 -15.06 -16.07 22.15
C GLU A 96 -13.78 -15.44 22.72
N GLN A 97 -12.61 -16.07 22.48
CA GLN A 97 -11.33 -15.64 23.04
C GLN A 97 -10.31 -15.40 21.91
N PRO A 98 -10.48 -14.34 21.11
CA PRO A 98 -9.53 -13.98 20.05
C PRO A 98 -8.15 -13.64 20.62
N LEU A 99 -7.15 -13.60 19.75
CA LEU A 99 -5.79 -13.26 20.16
C LEU A 99 -5.67 -11.82 20.68
N ALA A 100 -6.39 -10.88 20.06
CA ALA A 100 -6.33 -9.47 20.44
C ALA A 100 -7.64 -8.72 20.15
N GLU A 101 -7.91 -7.69 20.95
CA GLU A 101 -9.15 -6.89 20.91
C GLU A 101 -8.89 -5.40 21.16
N HIS A 102 -9.87 -4.56 20.83
CA HIS A 102 -9.92 -3.14 21.20
C HIS A 102 -8.67 -2.34 20.78
N GLY A 103 -8.25 -2.51 19.53
CA GLY A 103 -7.22 -1.68 18.92
C GLY A 103 -7.80 -0.46 18.24
N TYR A 104 -6.93 0.23 17.51
CA TYR A 104 -7.34 1.34 16.66
C TYR A 104 -6.32 1.60 15.55
N LEU A 105 -6.80 2.25 14.49
CA LEU A 105 -6.00 2.82 13.42
C LEU A 105 -6.41 4.26 13.20
N ASP A 106 -5.44 5.17 13.15
CA ASP A 106 -5.69 6.54 12.75
C ASP A 106 -5.62 6.64 11.21
N ILE A 107 -6.61 7.27 10.60
CA ILE A 107 -6.68 7.55 9.16
C ILE A 107 -6.74 9.07 8.94
N VAL A 108 -6.30 9.52 7.77
CA VAL A 108 -6.48 10.89 7.31
C VAL A 108 -7.50 10.87 6.18
N ALA A 109 -8.68 11.47 6.40
CA ALA A 109 -9.73 11.58 5.41
C ALA A 109 -10.17 13.03 5.31
N ASN A 110 -10.24 13.58 4.09
CA ASN A 110 -10.60 14.98 3.83
C ASN A 110 -9.76 16.00 4.63
N GLY A 111 -8.47 15.71 4.84
CA GLY A 111 -7.56 16.56 5.62
C GLY A 111 -7.80 16.54 7.13
N GLN A 112 -8.63 15.60 7.63
CA GLN A 112 -8.87 15.42 9.05
C GLN A 112 -8.40 14.05 9.51
N ARG A 113 -7.69 14.01 10.64
CA ARG A 113 -7.32 12.78 11.32
C ARG A 113 -8.53 12.22 12.05
N LYS A 114 -8.85 10.95 11.81
CA LYS A 114 -9.92 10.22 12.47
C LYS A 114 -9.40 8.89 12.98
N ARG A 115 -9.77 8.52 14.19
CA ARG A 115 -9.48 7.22 14.78
C ARG A 115 -10.60 6.25 14.47
N ILE A 116 -10.23 5.07 13.96
CA ILE A 116 -11.14 3.96 13.65
C ILE A 116 -10.79 2.80 14.57
N GLY A 117 -11.75 2.33 15.36
CA GLY A 117 -11.56 1.18 16.25
C GLY A 117 -11.33 -0.12 15.49
N ILE A 118 -10.54 -1.01 16.09
CA ILE A 118 -10.42 -2.41 15.69
C ILE A 118 -11.02 -3.24 16.80
N ALA A 119 -12.14 -3.91 16.51
CA ALA A 119 -12.85 -4.73 17.47
C ALA A 119 -11.99 -5.92 17.91
N ARG A 120 -11.43 -6.65 16.93
CA ARG A 120 -10.65 -7.87 17.16
C ARG A 120 -9.68 -8.19 16.02
N ILE A 121 -8.64 -8.93 16.38
CA ILE A 121 -7.74 -9.62 15.45
C ILE A 121 -7.64 -11.07 15.92
N HIS A 122 -7.89 -12.00 15.00
CA HIS A 122 -7.82 -13.42 15.32
C HIS A 122 -7.22 -14.23 14.19
N LEU A 123 -6.72 -15.42 14.53
CA LEU A 123 -6.13 -16.37 13.60
C LEU A 123 -7.16 -17.35 13.07
N GLU A 124 -7.03 -17.70 11.80
CA GLU A 124 -7.78 -18.79 11.20
C GLU A 124 -6.98 -19.48 10.10
N GLU A 125 -7.50 -20.60 9.60
CA GLU A 125 -7.00 -21.24 8.39
C GLU A 125 -7.81 -20.85 7.17
N ASP A 126 -7.16 -20.70 6.02
CA ASP A 126 -7.86 -20.49 4.77
C ASP A 126 -8.49 -21.79 4.24
N ALA A 127 -9.56 -21.62 3.46
CA ALA A 127 -10.15 -22.69 2.67
C ALA A 127 -9.38 -22.89 1.35
N GLY A 128 -9.68 -24.00 0.67
CA GLY A 128 -9.17 -24.27 -0.67
C GLY A 128 -9.72 -23.30 -1.72
N LYS A 129 -9.46 -23.59 -2.99
CA LYS A 129 -10.01 -22.86 -4.12
C LYS A 129 -11.00 -23.73 -4.88
N LEU A 130 -12.17 -23.17 -5.16
CA LEU A 130 -13.15 -23.75 -6.08
C LEU A 130 -13.06 -23.06 -7.45
N ILE A 131 -12.99 -23.87 -8.50
CA ILE A 131 -12.96 -23.40 -9.89
C ILE A 131 -14.14 -24.02 -10.61
N HIS A 132 -15.13 -23.20 -10.95
CA HIS A 132 -16.32 -23.64 -11.68
C HIS A 132 -15.99 -23.77 -13.17
N SER A 133 -16.38 -24.89 -13.79
CA SER A 133 -16.21 -25.06 -15.22
C SER A 133 -17.24 -24.22 -15.98
N GLU A 134 -16.78 -23.41 -16.94
CA GLU A 134 -17.68 -22.63 -17.81
C GLU A 134 -18.49 -23.51 -18.77
N THR A 135 -17.98 -24.71 -19.08
CA THR A 135 -18.53 -25.59 -20.13
C THR A 135 -19.20 -26.84 -19.59
N ARG A 136 -19.01 -27.16 -18.30
CA ARG A 136 -19.54 -28.38 -17.69
C ARG A 136 -20.16 -28.06 -16.32
N PRO A 137 -21.18 -28.80 -15.88
CA PRO A 137 -21.79 -28.64 -14.56
C PRO A 137 -20.93 -29.29 -13.46
N VAL A 138 -19.63 -28.98 -13.43
CA VAL A 138 -18.67 -29.51 -12.46
C VAL A 138 -17.80 -28.38 -11.92
N SER A 139 -17.34 -28.56 -10.68
CA SER A 139 -16.36 -27.68 -10.05
C SER A 139 -15.10 -28.47 -9.73
N PHE A 140 -13.94 -27.87 -9.93
CA PHE A 140 -12.66 -28.42 -9.52
C PHE A 140 -12.27 -27.84 -8.16
N VAL A 141 -11.68 -28.68 -7.32
CA VAL A 141 -11.21 -28.28 -6.00
C VAL A 141 -9.69 -28.36 -5.97
N ASP A 142 -9.06 -27.26 -5.55
CA ASP A 142 -7.62 -27.19 -5.30
C ASP A 142 -7.39 -26.87 -3.81
N PHE A 143 -6.81 -27.83 -3.09
CA PHE A 143 -6.51 -27.75 -1.67
C PHE A 143 -5.12 -27.19 -1.35
N ASN A 144 -4.38 -26.69 -2.34
CA ASN A 144 -3.09 -26.03 -2.09
C ASN A 144 -3.21 -24.92 -1.04
N ARG A 145 -4.29 -24.12 -1.10
CA ARG A 145 -4.53 -23.01 -0.18
C ARG A 145 -5.10 -23.44 1.18
N THR A 146 -5.70 -24.63 1.29
CA THR A 146 -6.32 -25.10 2.54
C THR A 146 -5.29 -25.16 3.66
N GLY A 147 -5.54 -24.50 4.78
CA GLY A 147 -4.62 -24.49 5.92
C GLY A 147 -3.56 -23.39 5.87
N VAL A 148 -3.55 -22.52 4.86
CA VAL A 148 -2.67 -21.35 4.87
C VAL A 148 -3.09 -20.41 6.01
N PRO A 149 -2.16 -19.85 6.81
CA PRO A 149 -2.56 -19.01 7.94
C PRO A 149 -3.15 -17.68 7.48
N LEU A 150 -4.23 -17.29 8.13
CA LEU A 150 -4.89 -16.02 7.97
C LEU A 150 -4.99 -15.30 9.31
N ILE A 151 -5.00 -13.98 9.25
CA ILE A 151 -5.59 -13.15 10.31
C ILE A 151 -6.83 -12.46 9.76
N GLU A 152 -7.89 -12.46 10.56
CA GLU A 152 -9.09 -11.66 10.31
C GLU A 152 -9.06 -10.45 11.26
N ILE A 153 -9.11 -9.25 10.67
CA ILE A 153 -9.08 -7.95 11.34
C ILE A 153 -10.47 -7.34 11.15
N VAL A 154 -11.22 -7.21 12.24
CA VAL A 154 -12.58 -6.68 12.21
C VAL A 154 -12.57 -5.26 12.77
N SER A 155 -13.03 -4.30 11.98
CA SER A 155 -13.16 -2.91 12.43
C SER A 155 -14.39 -2.75 13.33
N GLU A 156 -14.33 -1.76 14.21
CA GLU A 156 -15.55 -1.18 14.79
C GLU A 156 -16.36 -0.47 13.67
N PRO A 157 -17.68 -0.29 13.84
CA PRO A 157 -18.52 0.39 12.87
C PRO A 157 -18.36 1.93 12.94
N ASP A 158 -17.12 2.42 12.82
CA ASP A 158 -16.75 3.84 13.00
C ASP A 158 -16.64 4.61 11.67
N LEU A 159 -16.58 3.89 10.55
CA LEU A 159 -16.46 4.46 9.21
C LEU A 159 -17.82 5.05 8.78
N ARG A 160 -17.79 6.22 8.15
CA ARG A 160 -18.97 7.01 7.75
C ARG A 160 -19.05 7.29 6.26
N THR A 161 -17.94 7.15 5.54
CA THR A 161 -17.92 7.32 4.08
C THR A 161 -17.12 6.21 3.38
N PRO A 162 -17.40 5.94 2.09
CA PRO A 162 -16.58 5.04 1.27
C PRO A 162 -15.11 5.45 1.20
N GLU A 163 -14.81 6.76 1.24
CA GLU A 163 -13.44 7.28 1.26
C GLU A 163 -12.71 6.90 2.54
N GLU A 164 -13.35 7.08 3.71
CA GLU A 164 -12.77 6.64 4.99
C GLU A 164 -12.47 5.13 4.98
N ALA A 165 -13.35 4.32 4.39
CA ALA A 165 -13.15 2.88 4.26
C ALA A 165 -11.92 2.53 3.42
N VAL A 166 -11.68 3.26 2.33
CA VAL A 166 -10.47 3.10 1.49
C VAL A 166 -9.21 3.51 2.25
N GLU A 167 -9.23 4.64 2.97
CA GLU A 167 -8.06 5.10 3.72
C GLU A 167 -7.73 4.16 4.89
N TYR A 168 -8.75 3.58 5.54
CA TYR A 168 -8.56 2.53 6.53
C TYR A 168 -7.90 1.28 5.93
N LEU A 169 -8.39 0.79 4.78
CA LEU A 169 -7.79 -0.37 4.10
C LEU A 169 -6.35 -0.12 3.66
N LYS A 170 -6.05 1.08 3.15
CA LYS A 170 -4.68 1.48 2.81
C LYS A 170 -3.79 1.51 4.05
N GLY A 171 -4.26 2.08 5.15
CA GLY A 171 -3.53 2.12 6.41
C GLY A 171 -3.20 0.73 6.94
N LEU A 172 -4.18 -0.18 6.97
CA LEU A 172 -3.95 -1.58 7.34
C LEU A 172 -2.96 -2.26 6.41
N ARG A 173 -3.14 -2.11 5.09
CA ARG A 173 -2.22 -2.67 4.08
C ARG A 173 -0.79 -2.19 4.31
N ASN A 174 -0.58 -0.90 4.57
CA ASN A 174 0.75 -0.34 4.77
C ASN A 174 1.40 -0.90 6.05
N ILE A 175 0.63 -1.06 7.13
CA ILE A 175 1.13 -1.71 8.35
C ILE A 175 1.54 -3.16 8.06
N LEU A 176 0.67 -3.94 7.40
CA LEU A 176 0.94 -5.34 7.05
C LEU A 176 2.24 -5.50 6.23
N LEU A 177 2.45 -4.61 5.25
CA LEU A 177 3.66 -4.58 4.43
C LEU A 177 4.89 -4.15 5.22
N TYR A 178 4.77 -3.14 6.08
CA TYR A 178 5.87 -2.68 6.94
C TYR A 178 6.33 -3.74 7.93
N LEU A 179 5.38 -4.52 8.46
CA LEU A 179 5.67 -5.65 9.34
C LEU A 179 6.26 -6.84 8.57
N GLU A 180 6.20 -6.83 7.24
CA GLU A 180 6.66 -7.89 6.34
C GLU A 180 5.96 -9.23 6.66
N ILE A 181 4.66 -9.18 6.98
CA ILE A 181 3.85 -10.35 7.37
C ILE A 181 2.81 -10.77 6.33
N CYS A 182 2.46 -9.89 5.39
CA CYS A 182 1.53 -10.14 4.27
C CYS A 182 2.01 -9.33 3.06
N ASP A 183 1.89 -9.88 1.84
CA ASP A 183 2.22 -9.17 0.58
C ASP A 183 1.06 -8.29 0.07
N CYS A 184 -0.12 -8.43 0.67
CA CYS A 184 -1.30 -7.61 0.45
C CYS A 184 -1.76 -7.50 -1.01
N ASN A 185 -1.57 -8.56 -1.80
CA ASN A 185 -2.05 -8.68 -3.16
C ASN A 185 -3.53 -9.07 -3.18
N MET A 186 -4.41 -8.11 -3.47
CA MET A 186 -5.84 -8.37 -3.56
C MET A 186 -6.25 -9.20 -4.79
N GLU A 187 -5.45 -9.18 -5.87
CA GLU A 187 -5.73 -9.95 -7.09
C GLU A 187 -5.43 -11.44 -6.88
N GLU A 188 -4.34 -11.75 -6.18
CA GLU A 188 -4.00 -13.11 -5.74
C GLU A 188 -4.82 -13.57 -4.53
N GLY A 189 -5.54 -12.64 -3.88
CA GLY A 189 -6.44 -12.91 -2.76
C GLY A 189 -5.77 -13.00 -1.40
N SER A 190 -4.52 -12.55 -1.28
CA SER A 190 -3.79 -12.52 -0.01
C SER A 190 -4.28 -11.39 0.91
N LEU A 191 -4.93 -10.36 0.37
CA LEU A 191 -5.74 -9.40 1.12
C LEU A 191 -7.17 -9.40 0.60
N ARG A 192 -8.13 -9.72 1.46
CA ARG A 192 -9.57 -9.72 1.15
C ARG A 192 -10.30 -8.80 2.10
N CYS A 193 -11.37 -8.19 1.64
CA CYS A 193 -12.23 -7.35 2.46
C CYS A 193 -13.69 -7.63 2.13
N ASP A 194 -14.46 -7.94 3.17
CA ASP A 194 -15.91 -7.87 3.16
C ASP A 194 -16.34 -6.59 3.88
N ALA A 195 -17.41 -5.96 3.39
CA ALA A 195 -17.85 -4.65 3.88
C ALA A 195 -19.28 -4.69 4.38
N ASN A 196 -19.47 -4.29 5.62
CA ASN A 196 -20.77 -4.20 6.27
C ASN A 196 -21.24 -2.75 6.22
N VAL A 197 -22.46 -2.51 5.73
CA VAL A 197 -23.03 -1.16 5.65
C VAL A 197 -24.48 -1.13 6.12
N SER A 198 -24.80 -0.09 6.88
CA SER A 198 -26.15 0.24 7.32
C SER A 198 -26.33 1.75 7.24
N LEU A 199 -27.57 2.19 7.03
CA LEU A 199 -27.97 3.58 7.22
C LEU A 199 -28.73 3.78 8.51
N ARG A 200 -28.55 4.93 9.15
CA ARG A 200 -29.36 5.37 10.29
C ARG A 200 -29.71 6.86 10.18
N PRO A 201 -30.83 7.33 10.75
CA PRO A 201 -31.13 8.76 10.78
C PRO A 201 -30.04 9.55 11.50
N VAL A 202 -29.67 10.71 10.96
CA VAL A 202 -28.67 11.59 11.56
C VAL A 202 -29.07 11.95 13.00
N GLY A 203 -28.10 11.88 13.93
CA GLY A 203 -28.31 12.18 15.35
C GLY A 203 -28.78 10.99 16.20
N THR A 204 -28.99 9.82 15.61
CA THR A 204 -29.33 8.59 16.34
C THR A 204 -28.11 7.72 16.60
N THR A 205 -28.13 6.94 17.68
CA THR A 205 -27.06 5.98 18.02
C THR A 205 -27.40 4.56 17.57
N ALA A 206 -28.68 4.20 17.51
CA ALA A 206 -29.15 2.89 17.08
C ALA A 206 -28.71 2.60 15.63
N LEU A 207 -28.11 1.43 15.43
CA LEU A 207 -27.73 0.96 14.09
C LEU A 207 -28.98 0.48 13.32
N GLY A 208 -29.00 0.73 12.02
CA GLY A 208 -30.04 0.21 11.13
C GLY A 208 -29.79 -1.23 10.71
N THR A 209 -30.56 -1.70 9.73
CA THR A 209 -30.36 -3.03 9.15
C THR A 209 -29.08 -3.08 8.32
N LYS A 210 -28.20 -4.03 8.67
CA LYS A 210 -26.92 -4.28 8.01
C LYS A 210 -27.09 -5.07 6.72
N THR A 211 -26.42 -4.66 5.65
CA THR A 211 -26.12 -5.50 4.49
C THR A 211 -24.62 -5.78 4.44
N GLU A 212 -24.26 -7.01 4.10
CA GLU A 212 -22.87 -7.44 3.92
C GLU A 212 -22.55 -7.50 2.42
N LEU A 213 -21.52 -6.79 1.99
CA LEU A 213 -20.99 -6.80 0.64
C LEU A 213 -19.78 -7.74 0.58
N LYS A 214 -19.75 -8.62 -0.42
CA LYS A 214 -18.61 -9.51 -0.72
C LYS A 214 -18.15 -9.34 -2.17
N ASN A 215 -17.03 -9.98 -2.51
CA ASN A 215 -16.44 -10.02 -3.85
C ASN A 215 -15.89 -8.66 -4.34
N MET A 216 -15.16 -7.96 -3.48
CA MET A 216 -14.51 -6.67 -3.80
C MET A 216 -12.98 -6.84 -3.84
N ASN A 217 -12.45 -7.17 -5.01
CA ASN A 217 -11.03 -7.53 -5.18
C ASN A 217 -10.09 -6.32 -5.37
N SER A 218 -10.55 -5.09 -5.11
CA SER A 218 -9.69 -3.89 -5.14
C SER A 218 -10.26 -2.78 -4.26
N PHE A 219 -9.43 -1.86 -3.80
CA PHE A 219 -9.90 -0.68 -3.05
C PHE A 219 -10.88 0.18 -3.86
N ARG A 220 -10.69 0.26 -5.18
CA ARG A 220 -11.64 0.92 -6.08
C ARG A 220 -13.00 0.23 -6.04
N PHE A 221 -13.04 -1.10 -6.05
CA PHE A 221 -14.29 -1.86 -5.98
C PHE A 221 -14.96 -1.76 -4.62
N VAL A 222 -14.21 -1.75 -3.52
CA VAL A 222 -14.77 -1.48 -2.19
C VAL A 222 -15.47 -0.13 -2.16
N ARG A 223 -14.81 0.93 -2.66
CA ARG A 223 -15.41 2.26 -2.72
C ARG A 223 -16.69 2.28 -3.54
N GLN A 224 -16.64 1.75 -4.77
CA GLN A 224 -17.78 1.73 -5.69
C GLN A 224 -18.96 0.90 -5.16
N ALA A 225 -18.67 -0.24 -4.52
CA ALA A 225 -19.68 -1.09 -3.94
C ALA A 225 -20.39 -0.40 -2.76
N LEU A 226 -19.63 0.25 -1.88
CA LEU A 226 -20.17 1.06 -0.78
C LEU A 226 -20.99 2.26 -1.28
N GLU A 227 -20.47 3.01 -2.26
CA GLU A 227 -21.19 4.12 -2.91
C GLU A 227 -22.52 3.66 -3.52
N TYR A 228 -22.53 2.51 -4.18
CA TYR A 228 -23.74 1.92 -4.75
C TYR A 228 -24.72 1.50 -3.66
N GLU A 229 -24.26 0.76 -2.66
CA GLU A 229 -25.11 0.20 -1.62
C GLU A 229 -25.72 1.29 -0.74
N ILE A 230 -24.97 2.33 -0.40
CA ILE A 230 -25.48 3.51 0.32
C ILE A 230 -26.59 4.20 -0.48
N ARG A 231 -26.40 4.39 -1.79
CA ARG A 231 -27.44 4.99 -2.65
C ARG A 231 -28.68 4.11 -2.73
N ARG A 232 -28.51 2.79 -2.86
CA ARG A 232 -29.60 1.82 -2.88
C ARG A 232 -30.40 1.83 -1.58
N GLN A 233 -29.73 1.75 -0.43
CA GLN A 233 -30.38 1.81 0.88
C GLN A 233 -31.11 3.15 1.08
N ARG A 234 -30.53 4.28 0.67
CA ARG A 234 -31.22 5.59 0.71
C ARG A 234 -32.49 5.61 -0.13
N ALA A 235 -32.45 5.06 -1.34
CA ALA A 235 -33.63 5.01 -2.22
C ALA A 235 -34.76 4.18 -1.57
N LEU A 236 -34.44 3.01 -1.02
CA LEU A 236 -35.41 2.18 -0.31
C LEU A 236 -36.05 2.93 0.87
N LEU A 237 -35.24 3.57 1.70
CA LEU A 237 -35.74 4.33 2.85
C LEU A 237 -36.54 5.57 2.44
N ALA A 238 -36.19 6.22 1.33
CA ALA A 238 -36.93 7.36 0.79
C ALA A 238 -38.31 6.93 0.26
N ASP A 239 -38.42 5.73 -0.31
CA ASP A 239 -39.67 5.12 -0.77
C ASP A 239 -40.51 4.51 0.37
N GLY A 240 -40.08 4.65 1.63
CA GLY A 240 -40.75 4.05 2.79
C GLY A 240 -40.63 2.53 2.87
N ARG A 241 -39.68 1.94 2.13
CA ARG A 241 -39.40 0.50 2.15
C ARG A 241 -38.36 0.17 3.21
N GLU A 242 -38.46 -1.04 3.74
CA GLU A 242 -37.50 -1.56 4.72
C GLU A 242 -36.25 -2.14 4.03
N ILE A 243 -35.11 -1.98 4.71
CA ILE A 243 -33.87 -2.68 4.34
C ILE A 243 -33.92 -4.06 4.98
N VAL A 244 -33.72 -5.09 4.17
CA VAL A 244 -33.61 -6.49 4.62
C VAL A 244 -32.14 -6.84 4.81
N GLN A 245 -31.83 -7.60 5.86
CA GLN A 245 -30.49 -8.11 6.09
C GLN A 245 -30.18 -9.24 5.11
N GLU A 246 -29.12 -9.06 4.32
CA GLU A 246 -28.73 -9.96 3.24
C GLU A 246 -27.23 -9.85 2.96
N THR A 247 -26.66 -10.92 2.41
CA THR A 247 -25.32 -10.90 1.81
C THR A 247 -25.48 -10.61 0.32
N ARG A 248 -24.72 -9.62 -0.17
CA ARG A 248 -24.75 -9.16 -1.56
C ARG A 248 -23.37 -9.28 -2.20
N LEU A 249 -23.37 -9.55 -3.50
CA LEU A 249 -22.14 -9.63 -4.30
C LEU A 249 -21.99 -8.38 -5.15
N TRP A 250 -20.78 -7.84 -5.19
CA TRP A 250 -20.40 -6.81 -6.14
C TRP A 250 -20.11 -7.42 -7.52
N ASP A 251 -20.74 -6.89 -8.56
CA ASP A 251 -20.45 -7.17 -9.97
C ASP A 251 -19.71 -5.97 -10.56
N ALA A 252 -18.40 -6.12 -10.76
CA ALA A 252 -17.56 -5.05 -11.29
C ALA A 252 -17.86 -4.70 -12.76
N ALA A 253 -18.43 -5.63 -13.55
CA ALA A 253 -18.76 -5.39 -14.95
C ALA A 253 -20.03 -4.54 -15.08
N LYS A 254 -21.02 -4.78 -14.21
CA LYS A 254 -22.28 -4.01 -14.19
C LYS A 254 -22.22 -2.78 -13.28
N GLY A 255 -21.30 -2.75 -12.33
CA GLY A 255 -21.18 -1.68 -11.33
C GLY A 255 -22.35 -1.66 -10.33
N GLN A 256 -22.84 -2.85 -9.93
CA GLN A 256 -24.02 -3.01 -9.08
C GLN A 256 -23.85 -4.13 -8.06
N THR A 257 -24.62 -4.08 -6.97
CA THR A 257 -24.71 -5.18 -5.99
C THR A 257 -25.92 -6.05 -6.28
N PHE A 258 -25.78 -7.38 -6.19
CA PHE A 258 -26.87 -8.34 -6.33
C PHE A 258 -27.07 -9.13 -5.05
N SER A 259 -28.32 -9.45 -4.69
CA SER A 259 -28.61 -10.28 -3.52
C SER A 259 -28.18 -11.72 -3.79
N MET A 260 -27.42 -12.30 -2.87
CA MET A 260 -27.00 -13.70 -2.93
C MET A 260 -27.88 -14.58 -2.05
N ARG A 261 -28.06 -14.16 -0.78
CA ARG A 261 -28.85 -14.87 0.23
C ARG A 261 -29.36 -13.93 1.32
N GLY A 262 -30.52 -14.27 1.90
CA GLY A 262 -31.15 -13.53 3.00
C GLY A 262 -30.77 -14.04 4.41
N LYS A 263 -31.19 -13.31 5.45
CA LYS A 263 -30.91 -13.64 6.87
C LYS A 263 -31.57 -14.93 7.38
N GLU A 264 -32.64 -15.42 6.77
CA GLU A 264 -33.25 -16.71 7.18
C GLU A 264 -32.26 -17.89 7.04
N GLU A 265 -31.18 -17.71 6.27
CA GLU A 265 -30.05 -18.62 6.16
C GLU A 265 -28.84 -18.20 7.02
N ALA A 266 -29.04 -17.46 8.12
CA ALA A 266 -27.96 -17.16 9.06
C ALA A 266 -27.40 -18.49 9.59
N HIS A 267 -26.22 -18.87 9.10
CA HIS A 267 -25.62 -20.16 9.39
C HIS A 267 -25.33 -20.26 10.88
N ASP A 268 -26.01 -21.21 11.54
CA ASP A 268 -25.56 -21.71 12.83
C ASP A 268 -24.26 -22.48 12.61
N TYR A 269 -23.15 -21.74 12.66
CA TYR A 269 -21.80 -22.28 12.54
C TYR A 269 -21.43 -23.21 13.71
N ARG A 270 -22.30 -23.34 14.73
CA ARG A 270 -22.11 -24.22 15.89
C ARG A 270 -20.70 -24.10 16.46
N TYR A 271 -20.28 -22.87 16.76
CA TYR A 271 -18.95 -22.64 17.30
C TYR A 271 -18.77 -23.40 18.62
N PHE A 272 -17.65 -24.09 18.77
CA PHE A 272 -17.21 -24.66 20.03
C PHE A 272 -15.67 -24.68 20.09
N PRO A 273 -15.06 -24.63 21.30
CA PRO A 273 -13.61 -24.71 21.46
C PRO A 273 -13.03 -25.97 20.79
N ASP A 274 -11.93 -25.81 20.03
CA ASP A 274 -11.29 -26.94 19.37
C ASP A 274 -10.56 -27.81 20.41
N PRO A 275 -11.01 -29.05 20.68
CA PRO A 275 -10.41 -29.89 21.71
C PRO A 275 -9.01 -30.40 21.34
N ASP A 276 -8.63 -30.33 20.07
CA ASP A 276 -7.34 -30.82 19.59
C ASP A 276 -6.22 -29.81 19.82
N LEU A 277 -6.56 -28.55 20.15
CA LEU A 277 -5.63 -27.47 20.38
C LEU A 277 -5.70 -26.97 21.82
N VAL A 278 -4.56 -26.94 22.48
CA VAL A 278 -4.44 -26.32 23.81
C VAL A 278 -4.57 -24.79 23.72
N PRO A 279 -5.05 -24.11 24.78
CA PRO A 279 -5.07 -22.66 24.84
C PRO A 279 -3.69 -22.05 24.59
N VAL A 280 -3.65 -20.97 23.82
CA VAL A 280 -2.43 -20.20 23.54
C VAL A 280 -2.24 -19.20 24.67
N LYS A 281 -1.13 -19.33 25.39
CA LYS A 281 -0.70 -18.36 26.41
C LYS A 281 0.47 -17.54 25.88
N VAL A 282 0.33 -16.22 25.92
CA VAL A 282 1.34 -15.29 25.43
C VAL A 282 2.15 -14.78 26.62
N GLU A 283 3.40 -15.21 26.72
CA GLU A 283 4.31 -14.73 27.77
C GLU A 283 4.68 -13.27 27.56
N ALA A 284 4.74 -12.50 28.66
CA ALA A 284 5.06 -11.08 28.62
C ALA A 284 6.45 -10.80 28.02
N GLU A 285 7.44 -11.64 28.30
CA GLU A 285 8.80 -11.51 27.75
C GLU A 285 8.83 -11.67 26.22
N TRP A 286 8.07 -12.65 25.70
CA TRP A 286 7.92 -12.82 24.27
C TRP A 286 7.26 -11.59 23.64
N LEU A 287 6.24 -11.04 24.30
CA LEU A 287 5.56 -9.84 23.82
C LEU A 287 6.48 -8.60 23.79
N GLU A 288 7.29 -8.39 24.82
CA GLU A 288 8.27 -7.29 24.86
C GLU A 288 9.35 -7.44 23.79
N THR A 289 9.79 -8.68 23.53
CA THR A 289 10.71 -8.97 22.44
C THR A 289 10.12 -8.60 21.09
N LEU A 290 8.84 -8.93 20.86
CA LEU A 290 8.14 -8.56 19.63
C LEU A 290 7.96 -7.06 19.51
N ARG A 291 7.56 -6.37 20.59
CA ARG A 291 7.40 -4.91 20.63
C ARG A 291 8.69 -4.19 20.25
N ARG A 292 9.85 -4.65 20.73
CA ARG A 292 11.16 -4.09 20.36
C ARG A 292 11.59 -4.40 18.93
N SER A 293 11.07 -5.48 18.35
CA SER A 293 11.36 -5.88 16.97
C SER A 293 10.50 -5.17 15.93
N LEU A 294 9.47 -4.42 16.35
CA LEU A 294 8.61 -3.69 15.42
C LEU A 294 9.40 -2.58 14.72
N PRO A 295 9.28 -2.46 13.39
CA PRO A 295 9.81 -1.31 12.69
C PRO A 295 9.03 -0.04 13.06
N GLU A 296 9.61 1.11 12.74
CA GLU A 296 8.87 2.37 12.76
C GLU A 296 7.71 2.29 11.75
N LEU A 297 6.48 2.38 12.26
CA LEU A 297 5.26 2.24 11.46
C LEU A 297 5.07 3.43 10.50
N PRO A 298 4.32 3.26 9.39
CA PRO A 298 4.19 4.27 8.33
C PRO A 298 3.82 5.66 8.85
N MET A 299 2.77 5.75 9.68
CA MET A 299 2.28 7.04 10.18
C MET A 299 3.28 7.74 11.12
N ALA A 300 3.89 6.98 12.03
CA ALA A 300 4.93 7.53 12.92
C ALA A 300 6.14 8.02 12.12
N ARG A 301 6.52 7.26 11.08
CA ARG A 301 7.60 7.64 10.16
C ARG A 301 7.26 8.88 9.34
N ALA A 302 6.01 9.02 8.89
CA ALA A 302 5.53 10.21 8.20
C ALA A 302 5.57 11.45 9.11
N GLU A 303 5.07 11.33 10.34
CA GLU A 303 5.15 12.39 11.36
C GLU A 303 6.60 12.78 11.66
N ARG A 304 7.52 11.81 11.71
CA ARG A 304 8.96 12.06 11.84
C ARG A 304 9.53 12.79 10.63
N PHE A 305 9.16 12.42 9.41
CA PHE A 305 9.63 13.08 8.19
C PHE A 305 9.16 14.54 8.12
N VAL A 306 7.93 14.83 8.57
CA VAL A 306 7.44 16.22 8.67
C VAL A 306 8.23 16.98 9.73
N SER A 307 8.31 16.44 10.96
CA SER A 307 8.89 17.15 12.11
C SER A 307 10.41 17.31 12.05
N GLN A 308 11.15 16.30 11.61
CA GLN A 308 12.61 16.29 11.59
C GLN A 308 13.20 16.76 10.26
N TYR A 309 12.54 16.44 9.14
CA TYR A 309 13.04 16.78 7.80
C TYR A 309 12.36 17.99 7.16
N GLY A 310 11.31 18.54 7.79
CA GLY A 310 10.58 19.70 7.27
C GLY A 310 9.88 19.42 5.95
N LEU A 311 9.54 18.16 5.68
CA LEU A 311 8.78 17.78 4.49
C LEU A 311 7.31 18.17 4.64
N PRO A 312 6.63 18.58 3.55
CA PRO A 312 5.18 18.66 3.52
C PRO A 312 4.54 17.32 3.90
N GLU A 313 3.36 17.35 4.52
CA GLU A 313 2.60 16.15 4.92
C GLU A 313 2.40 15.19 3.75
N TYR A 314 1.98 15.73 2.59
CA TYR A 314 1.79 14.94 1.37
C TYR A 314 3.07 14.19 0.94
N ASP A 315 4.23 14.87 0.95
CA ASP A 315 5.50 14.27 0.55
C ASP A 315 5.88 13.14 1.53
N ALA A 316 5.66 13.36 2.83
CA ALA A 316 5.92 12.36 3.87
C ALA A 316 5.01 11.13 3.73
N GLU A 317 3.72 11.32 3.49
CA GLU A 317 2.76 10.24 3.25
C GLU A 317 3.14 9.40 2.03
N VAL A 318 3.53 10.05 0.93
CA VAL A 318 3.95 9.34 -0.30
C VAL A 318 5.21 8.53 -0.08
N LEU A 319 6.23 9.11 0.56
CA LEU A 319 7.52 8.44 0.79
C LEU A 319 7.41 7.27 1.79
N THR A 320 6.45 7.34 2.72
CA THR A 320 6.22 6.32 3.75
C THR A 320 5.09 5.35 3.40
N GLY A 321 4.53 5.43 2.20
CA GLY A 321 3.56 4.47 1.70
C GLY A 321 4.16 3.07 1.45
N ASP A 322 5.47 2.99 1.25
CA ASP A 322 6.23 1.75 1.08
C ASP A 322 7.49 1.78 1.97
N LYS A 323 7.72 0.71 2.72
CA LYS A 323 8.83 0.64 3.68
C LYS A 323 10.18 0.77 2.98
N ALA A 324 10.35 0.07 1.87
CA ALA A 324 11.61 0.03 1.16
C ALA A 324 11.88 1.37 0.44
N LEU A 325 10.85 2.09 -0.02
CA LEU A 325 10.97 3.47 -0.51
C LEU A 325 11.40 4.44 0.60
N ALA A 326 10.81 4.31 1.79
CA ALA A 326 11.19 5.14 2.94
C ALA A 326 12.63 4.85 3.41
N ASP A 327 13.02 3.57 3.46
CA ASP A 327 14.40 3.12 3.75
C ASP A 327 15.37 3.68 2.69
N TYR A 328 14.99 3.64 1.41
CA TYR A 328 15.76 4.21 0.31
C TYR A 328 15.95 5.72 0.46
N PHE A 329 14.88 6.45 0.79
CA PHE A 329 14.94 7.89 1.02
C PHE A 329 15.93 8.24 2.15
N GLU A 330 15.83 7.61 3.32
CA GLU A 330 16.73 7.90 4.44
C GLU A 330 18.17 7.52 4.15
N ALA A 331 18.40 6.41 3.43
CA ALA A 331 19.73 6.02 2.98
C ALA A 331 20.33 7.03 1.98
N CYS A 332 19.52 7.71 1.15
CA CYS A 332 20.01 8.80 0.30
C CYS A 332 20.48 10.00 1.12
N LEU A 333 19.83 10.29 2.25
CA LEU A 333 20.18 11.42 3.12
C LEU A 333 21.55 11.28 3.78
N GLN A 334 22.06 10.05 3.91
CA GLN A 334 23.39 9.80 4.44
C GLN A 334 24.50 10.38 3.52
N GLU A 335 24.27 10.36 2.21
CA GLU A 335 25.20 10.93 1.21
C GLU A 335 24.86 12.39 0.88
N PHE A 336 23.58 12.75 0.91
CA PHE A 336 23.12 14.10 0.58
C PHE A 336 22.04 14.58 1.57
N PRO A 337 22.42 15.28 2.65
CA PRO A 337 21.52 15.65 3.76
C PRO A 337 20.64 16.87 3.41
N GLN A 338 19.91 16.80 2.30
CA GLN A 338 18.99 17.83 1.80
C GLN A 338 17.61 17.21 1.52
N PRO A 339 16.79 16.96 2.57
CA PRO A 339 15.60 16.14 2.49
C PRO A 339 14.63 16.52 1.38
N LYS A 340 14.31 17.82 1.26
CA LYS A 340 13.37 18.31 0.24
C LYS A 340 13.85 18.03 -1.18
N LYS A 341 15.15 18.13 -1.45
CA LYS A 341 15.72 17.86 -2.78
C LYS A 341 15.67 16.37 -3.10
N VAL A 342 15.99 15.52 -2.12
CA VAL A 342 15.89 14.06 -2.27
C VAL A 342 14.44 13.64 -2.47
N ALA A 343 13.52 14.10 -1.64
CA ALA A 343 12.08 13.81 -1.73
C ALA A 343 11.53 14.16 -3.12
N ASN A 344 11.80 15.38 -3.61
CA ASN A 344 11.38 15.81 -4.94
C ASN A 344 11.93 14.90 -6.04
N TRP A 345 13.19 14.47 -5.96
CA TRP A 345 13.79 13.61 -6.96
C TRP A 345 13.20 12.20 -6.96
N ILE A 346 12.96 11.65 -5.76
CA ILE A 346 12.34 10.35 -5.60
C ILE A 346 10.90 10.38 -6.16
N MET A 347 10.09 11.35 -5.73
CA MET A 347 8.69 11.46 -6.14
C MET A 347 8.50 11.78 -7.62
N SER A 348 9.50 12.37 -8.28
CA SER A 348 9.43 12.70 -9.70
C SER A 348 10.15 11.66 -10.56
N GLU A 349 11.47 11.64 -10.55
CA GLU A 349 12.27 10.85 -11.51
C GLU A 349 12.26 9.37 -11.14
N LEU A 350 12.45 9.02 -9.86
CA LEU A 350 12.49 7.60 -9.46
C LEU A 350 11.12 6.93 -9.59
N MET A 351 10.07 7.56 -9.05
CA MET A 351 8.70 7.06 -9.15
C MET A 351 8.22 6.93 -10.61
N ARG A 352 8.67 7.83 -11.50
CA ARG A 352 8.40 7.73 -12.94
C ARG A 352 8.97 6.45 -13.53
N GLU A 353 10.19 6.07 -13.18
CA GLU A 353 10.80 4.83 -13.68
C GLU A 353 10.17 3.59 -13.04
N LEU A 354 9.90 3.60 -11.74
CA LEU A 354 9.19 2.51 -11.04
C LEU A 354 7.85 2.18 -11.71
N LYS A 355 7.12 3.23 -12.14
CA LYS A 355 5.83 3.07 -12.82
C LYS A 355 5.95 2.48 -14.23
N LYS A 356 7.05 2.72 -14.95
CA LYS A 356 7.23 2.18 -16.32
C LYS A 356 7.47 0.68 -16.32
N GLU A 357 8.17 0.18 -15.30
CA GLU A 357 8.56 -1.23 -15.23
C GLU A 357 7.60 -2.07 -14.37
N GLU A 358 6.53 -1.46 -13.82
CA GLU A 358 5.69 -2.06 -12.75
C GLU A 358 6.53 -2.65 -11.61
N ALA A 359 7.70 -2.07 -11.40
CA ALA A 359 8.75 -2.64 -10.58
C ALA A 359 8.74 -2.00 -9.19
N GLY A 360 9.01 -2.81 -8.17
CA GLY A 360 9.26 -2.31 -6.83
C GLY A 360 10.64 -1.65 -6.72
N ILE A 361 10.87 -0.90 -5.63
CA ILE A 361 12.18 -0.28 -5.34
C ILE A 361 13.33 -1.31 -5.31
N ALA A 362 13.04 -2.58 -4.99
CA ALA A 362 14.01 -3.66 -5.00
C ALA A 362 14.58 -4.00 -6.39
N ALA A 363 13.88 -3.64 -7.47
CA ALA A 363 14.33 -3.85 -8.84
C ALA A 363 15.20 -2.69 -9.37
N VAL A 364 15.27 -1.58 -8.64
CA VAL A 364 16.00 -0.39 -9.05
C VAL A 364 17.51 -0.64 -8.95
N LYS A 365 18.21 -0.47 -10.07
CA LYS A 365 19.68 -0.61 -10.14
C LYS A 365 20.43 0.55 -9.49
N VAL A 366 19.78 1.71 -9.39
CA VAL A 366 20.34 2.88 -8.72
C VAL A 366 20.26 2.68 -7.22
N THR A 367 21.41 2.61 -6.55
CA THR A 367 21.43 2.53 -5.09
C THR A 367 21.13 3.89 -4.46
N PRO A 368 20.62 3.93 -3.21
CA PRO A 368 20.41 5.18 -2.49
C PRO A 368 21.65 6.06 -2.45
N GLN A 369 22.82 5.45 -2.27
CA GLN A 369 24.09 6.17 -2.18
C GLN A 369 24.47 6.78 -3.54
N ALA A 370 24.27 6.05 -4.63
CA ALA A 370 24.54 6.58 -5.96
C ALA A 370 23.60 7.75 -6.31
N LEU A 371 22.32 7.68 -5.90
CA LEU A 371 21.41 8.82 -6.06
C LEU A 371 21.85 10.01 -5.21
N GLY A 372 22.19 9.80 -3.94
CA GLY A 372 22.71 10.86 -3.08
C GLY A 372 23.95 11.55 -3.67
N ARG A 373 24.91 10.77 -4.19
CA ARG A 373 26.08 11.31 -4.90
C ARG A 373 25.72 12.11 -6.15
N LEU A 374 24.76 11.65 -6.96
CA LEU A 374 24.28 12.39 -8.13
C LEU A 374 23.75 13.76 -7.71
N LEU A 375 22.92 13.81 -6.67
CA LEU A 375 22.34 15.05 -6.17
C LEU A 375 23.38 15.98 -5.56
N ALA A 376 24.39 15.44 -4.87
CA ALA A 376 25.51 16.22 -4.37
C ALA A 376 26.30 16.89 -5.52
N LEU A 377 26.50 16.21 -6.66
CA LEU A 377 27.17 16.78 -7.84
C LEU A 377 26.35 17.90 -8.49
N VAL A 378 25.02 17.81 -8.45
CA VAL A 378 24.13 18.90 -8.90
C VAL A 378 24.25 20.09 -7.96
N ASP A 379 24.24 19.85 -6.65
CA ASP A 379 24.30 20.90 -5.63
C ASP A 379 25.63 21.66 -5.64
N GLN A 380 26.73 20.94 -5.85
CA GLN A 380 28.08 21.50 -6.03
C GLN A 380 28.25 22.26 -7.37
N GLY A 381 27.26 22.21 -8.26
CA GLY A 381 27.35 22.85 -9.58
C GLY A 381 28.32 22.16 -10.55
N VAL A 382 28.63 20.88 -10.34
CA VAL A 382 29.46 20.08 -11.26
C VAL A 382 28.67 19.72 -12.51
N ILE A 383 27.37 19.45 -12.35
CA ILE A 383 26.44 19.16 -13.45
C ILE A 383 25.14 19.95 -13.30
N SER A 384 24.47 20.24 -14.42
CA SER A 384 23.15 20.86 -14.39
C SER A 384 22.08 19.84 -14.04
N GLY A 385 20.93 20.29 -13.52
CA GLY A 385 19.78 19.40 -13.29
C GLY A 385 19.31 18.67 -14.56
N LYS A 386 19.48 19.27 -15.74
CA LYS A 386 19.18 18.62 -17.03
C LYS A 386 20.14 17.47 -17.33
N ILE A 387 21.44 17.68 -17.08
CA ILE A 387 22.46 16.65 -17.22
C ILE A 387 22.21 15.53 -16.20
N ALA A 388 21.84 15.87 -14.97
CA ALA A 388 21.57 14.89 -13.93
C ALA A 388 20.46 13.91 -14.30
N LYS A 389 19.40 14.34 -14.99
CA LYS A 389 18.37 13.44 -15.52
C LYS A 389 18.93 12.44 -16.53
N ALA A 390 19.75 12.91 -17.46
CA ALA A 390 20.38 12.04 -18.46
C ALA A 390 21.36 11.04 -17.83
N VAL A 391 22.11 11.48 -16.80
CA VAL A 391 22.97 10.59 -16.02
C VAL A 391 22.13 9.56 -15.25
N PHE A 392 21.05 9.99 -14.61
CA PHE A 392 20.13 9.11 -13.89
C PHE A 392 19.53 8.02 -14.79
N ASP A 393 19.07 8.37 -16.00
CA ASP A 393 18.53 7.39 -16.96
C ASP A 393 19.58 6.32 -17.32
N GLU A 394 20.86 6.71 -17.43
CA GLU A 394 21.95 5.75 -17.67
C GLU A 394 22.32 4.94 -16.43
N MET A 395 22.25 5.52 -15.24
CA MET A 395 22.41 4.79 -13.98
C MET A 395 21.32 3.73 -13.84
N MET A 396 20.07 4.04 -14.20
CA MET A 396 18.97 3.07 -14.22
C MET A 396 19.23 1.93 -15.21
N ALA A 397 19.77 2.22 -16.39
CA ALA A 397 20.09 1.21 -17.38
C ALA A 397 21.25 0.30 -16.95
N THR A 398 22.32 0.90 -16.41
CA THR A 398 23.63 0.24 -16.26
C THR A 398 24.02 -0.12 -14.83
N GLY A 399 23.44 0.54 -13.82
CA GLY A 399 23.85 0.45 -12.42
C GLY A 399 25.18 1.14 -12.09
N LYS A 400 25.76 1.90 -13.02
CA LYS A 400 27.04 2.60 -12.80
C LYS A 400 26.91 3.82 -11.89
N ASP A 401 28.01 4.22 -11.29
CA ASP A 401 28.08 5.43 -10.46
C ASP A 401 27.95 6.70 -11.32
N PRO A 402 27.27 7.76 -10.83
CA PRO A 402 27.14 9.03 -11.56
C PRO A 402 28.50 9.65 -11.94
N GLN A 403 29.53 9.55 -11.09
CA GLN A 403 30.83 10.15 -11.40
C GLN A 403 31.49 9.48 -12.62
N ASP A 404 31.40 8.16 -12.72
CA ASP A 404 31.98 7.41 -13.83
C ASP A 404 31.28 7.76 -15.15
N ILE A 405 29.95 7.89 -15.11
CA ILE A 405 29.15 8.30 -16.27
C ILE A 405 29.52 9.72 -16.71
N ILE A 406 29.62 10.66 -15.77
CA ILE A 406 29.96 12.05 -16.06
C ILE A 406 31.35 12.17 -16.67
N ARG A 407 32.33 11.44 -16.14
CA ARG A 407 33.71 11.41 -16.66
C ARG A 407 33.76 10.80 -18.06
N ALA A 408 33.12 9.65 -18.26
CA ALA A 408 33.12 8.95 -19.54
C ALA A 408 32.47 9.77 -20.67
N LYS A 409 31.46 10.59 -20.34
CA LYS A 409 30.72 11.41 -21.32
C LYS A 409 31.15 12.88 -21.36
N GLY A 410 32.12 13.28 -20.55
CA GLY A 410 32.61 14.67 -20.48
C GLY A 410 31.52 15.67 -20.13
N LEU A 411 30.61 15.32 -19.21
CA LEU A 411 29.38 16.09 -18.92
C LEU A 411 29.54 17.21 -17.88
N VAL A 412 30.78 17.60 -17.55
CA VAL A 412 31.04 18.64 -16.54
C VAL A 412 30.54 20.01 -17.06
N LEU A 413 29.93 20.79 -16.17
CA LEU A 413 29.50 22.16 -16.45
C LEU A 413 30.70 23.04 -16.82
N ILE A 414 30.58 23.79 -17.92
CA ILE A 414 31.50 24.87 -18.27
C ILE A 414 31.10 26.10 -17.45
N SER A 415 31.97 26.47 -16.51
CA SER A 415 31.80 27.62 -15.61
C SER A 415 32.79 28.76 -15.89
N ASP A 416 33.64 28.62 -16.91
CA ASP A 416 34.51 29.71 -17.36
C ASP A 416 33.69 30.83 -18.00
N ALA A 417 33.62 31.97 -17.30
CA ALA A 417 32.89 33.15 -17.73
C ALA A 417 33.42 33.71 -19.06
N GLY A 418 34.72 33.58 -19.34
CA GLY A 418 35.32 34.06 -20.58
C GLY A 418 34.83 33.28 -21.81
N ALA A 419 34.88 31.94 -21.74
CA ALA A 419 34.36 31.09 -22.82
C ALA A 419 32.85 31.28 -23.05
N LEU A 420 32.06 31.38 -21.98
CA LEU A 420 30.61 31.60 -22.09
C LEU A 420 30.26 32.98 -22.63
N GLU A 421 31.01 34.03 -22.28
CA GLU A 421 30.80 35.38 -22.80
C GLU A 421 31.10 35.47 -24.30
N ASN A 422 32.17 34.83 -24.77
CA ASN A 422 32.48 34.75 -26.19
C ASN A 422 31.36 34.04 -26.97
N LEU A 423 30.89 32.91 -26.46
CA LEU A 423 29.79 32.17 -27.06
C LEU A 423 28.48 32.98 -27.06
N ALA A 424 28.23 33.75 -26.00
CA ALA A 424 27.08 34.65 -25.92
C ALA A 424 27.13 35.70 -27.01
N ARG A 425 28.29 36.35 -27.23
CA ARG A 425 28.48 37.35 -28.29
C ARG A 425 28.23 36.76 -29.68
N GLU A 426 28.68 35.54 -29.95
CA GLU A 426 28.36 34.84 -31.19
C GLU A 426 26.85 34.60 -31.38
N ILE A 427 26.17 34.17 -30.32
CA ILE A 427 24.72 33.93 -30.36
C ILE A 427 23.96 35.22 -30.63
N LEU A 428 24.35 36.33 -29.98
CA LEU A 428 23.74 37.63 -30.22
C LEU A 428 23.98 38.12 -31.66
N ALA A 429 25.18 37.92 -32.20
CA ALA A 429 25.51 38.27 -33.58
C ALA A 429 24.73 37.44 -34.61
N ALA A 430 24.45 36.16 -34.31
CA ALA A 430 23.67 35.28 -35.18
C ALA A 430 22.15 35.57 -35.18
N HIS A 431 21.66 36.34 -34.22
CA HIS A 431 20.22 36.57 -33.98
C HIS A 431 19.90 38.07 -33.79
N PRO A 432 20.22 38.94 -34.77
CA PRO A 432 20.10 40.40 -34.61
C PRO A 432 18.66 40.89 -34.43
N LYS A 433 17.67 40.16 -34.98
CA LYS A 433 16.25 40.49 -34.86
C LYS A 433 15.77 40.35 -33.42
N GLU A 434 16.14 39.24 -32.78
CA GLU A 434 15.82 38.92 -31.39
C GLU A 434 16.50 39.91 -30.42
N VAL A 435 17.69 40.40 -30.76
CA VAL A 435 18.39 41.46 -29.99
C VAL A 435 17.59 42.77 -30.03
N ALA A 436 17.12 43.17 -31.21
CA ALA A 436 16.29 44.36 -31.37
C ALA A 436 14.95 44.23 -30.62
N ASP A 437 14.31 43.06 -30.68
CA ASP A 437 13.09 42.77 -29.94
C ASP A 437 13.27 42.86 -28.41
N TYR A 438 14.39 42.37 -27.88
CA TYR A 438 14.70 42.48 -26.45
C TYR A 438 14.89 43.95 -26.04
N ARG A 439 15.66 44.73 -26.83
CA ARG A 439 15.89 46.17 -26.58
C ARG A 439 14.62 47.02 -26.73
N ALA A 440 13.67 46.56 -27.54
CA ALA A 440 12.33 47.16 -27.66
C ALA A 440 11.38 46.79 -26.50
N GLY A 441 11.86 46.06 -25.47
CA GLY A 441 11.11 45.76 -24.25
C GLY A 441 10.50 44.35 -24.19
N LYS A 442 10.70 43.48 -25.20
CA LYS A 442 10.22 42.09 -25.16
C LYS A 442 11.16 41.20 -24.33
N THR A 443 11.07 41.30 -23.01
CA THR A 443 11.95 40.57 -22.07
C THR A 443 11.88 39.04 -22.16
N LYS A 444 10.79 38.46 -22.69
CA LYS A 444 10.66 37.01 -22.90
C LYS A 444 11.71 36.43 -23.85
N VAL A 445 12.29 37.24 -24.73
CA VAL A 445 13.31 36.81 -25.71
C VAL A 445 14.62 36.35 -25.04
N LEU A 446 14.87 36.75 -23.78
CA LEU A 446 16.02 36.27 -23.02
C LEU A 446 16.06 34.73 -22.91
N SER A 447 14.89 34.11 -22.73
CA SER A 447 14.77 32.64 -22.63
C SER A 447 15.20 31.92 -23.92
N PHE A 448 15.02 32.57 -25.09
CA PHE A 448 15.49 32.05 -26.37
C PHE A 448 17.02 32.02 -26.45
N PHE A 449 17.70 33.10 -26.05
CA PHE A 449 19.16 33.17 -26.06
C PHE A 449 19.80 32.16 -25.10
N VAL A 450 19.25 32.03 -23.89
CA VAL A 450 19.66 30.98 -22.95
C VAL A 450 19.45 29.60 -23.58
N GLY A 451 18.32 29.36 -24.24
CA GLY A 451 18.06 28.11 -24.98
C GLY A 451 19.10 27.81 -26.07
N GLN A 452 19.51 28.81 -26.86
CA GLN A 452 20.54 28.66 -27.89
C GLN A 452 21.92 28.35 -27.30
N MET A 453 22.29 29.00 -26.19
CA MET A 453 23.54 28.70 -25.50
C MET A 453 23.54 27.28 -24.93
N MET A 454 22.43 26.83 -24.34
CA MET A 454 22.28 25.45 -23.89
C MET A 454 22.37 24.47 -25.05
N LYS A 455 21.85 24.81 -26.24
CA LYS A 455 21.96 23.95 -27.43
C LYS A 455 23.40 23.85 -27.94
N LYS A 456 24.11 24.97 -28.08
CA LYS A 456 25.52 25.00 -28.52
C LYS A 456 26.45 24.28 -27.53
N THR A 457 26.21 24.42 -26.22
CA THR A 457 27.01 23.78 -25.16
C THR A 457 26.52 22.37 -24.79
N LYS A 458 25.54 21.81 -25.52
CA LYS A 458 24.92 20.51 -25.20
C LYS A 458 24.44 20.41 -23.74
N GLY A 459 24.01 21.53 -23.14
CA GLY A 459 23.50 21.62 -21.77
C GLY A 459 24.58 21.81 -20.69
N GLN A 460 25.84 22.00 -21.07
CA GLN A 460 26.97 22.19 -20.16
C GLN A 460 27.15 23.64 -19.68
N ALA A 461 26.50 24.63 -20.27
CA ALA A 461 26.52 25.99 -19.72
C ALA A 461 25.72 26.05 -18.40
N ASN A 462 26.23 26.78 -17.40
CA ASN A 462 25.46 27.07 -16.18
C ASN A 462 24.27 28.01 -16.52
N PRO A 463 23.01 27.62 -16.28
CA PRO A 463 21.84 28.43 -16.65
C PRO A 463 21.73 29.79 -15.95
N GLN A 464 22.19 29.92 -14.71
CA GLN A 464 22.19 31.20 -13.99
C GLN A 464 23.24 32.14 -14.59
N LEU A 465 24.47 31.65 -14.74
CA LEU A 465 25.56 32.42 -15.36
C LEU A 465 25.23 32.82 -16.81
N ALA A 466 24.62 31.92 -17.59
CA ALA A 466 24.15 32.24 -18.94
C ALA A 466 23.12 33.38 -18.94
N ASN A 467 22.15 33.34 -18.02
CA ASN A 467 21.17 34.43 -17.87
C ASN A 467 21.84 35.76 -17.51
N GLU A 468 22.79 35.75 -16.58
CA GLU A 468 23.53 36.94 -16.16
C GLU A 468 24.36 37.54 -17.30
N ILE A 469 25.09 36.70 -18.04
CA ILE A 469 25.88 37.12 -19.20
C ILE A 469 25.00 37.76 -20.26
N PHE A 470 23.89 37.12 -20.66
CA PHE A 470 23.00 37.68 -21.66
C PHE A 470 22.33 38.98 -21.18
N ARG A 471 21.91 39.06 -19.91
CA ARG A 471 21.37 40.31 -19.35
C ARG A 471 22.39 41.44 -19.44
N ARG A 472 23.64 41.20 -19.05
CA ARG A 472 24.73 42.19 -19.10
C ARG A 472 25.11 42.61 -20.52
N LEU A 473 25.05 41.71 -21.50
CA LEU A 473 25.40 42.02 -22.89
C LEU A 473 24.25 42.71 -23.66
N LEU A 474 23.01 42.55 -23.20
CA LEU A 474 21.81 43.10 -23.85
C LEU A 474 21.32 44.41 -23.22
N SER A 475 21.65 44.67 -21.95
CA SER A 475 21.61 46.01 -21.34
C SER A 475 22.63 46.92 -22.00
#